data_AF-A0A7V9UTJ5-F1
#
_entry.id   AF-A0A7V9UTJ5-F1
#
_cell.length_a   1.000
_cell.length_b   1.000
_cell.length_c   1.000
_cell.angle_alpha   90.00
_cell.angle_beta   90.00
_cell.angle_gamma   90.00
#
_symmetry.space_group_name_H-M   'P 1'
#
loop_
_entity.id
_entity.type
_entity.pdbx_description
1 polymer ?
#
loop_
_entity_poly.entity_id
_entity_poly.type
_entity_poly.pdbx_seq_one_letter_code
_entity_poly.pdbx_strand_id
1 'polypeptide(L)'
;MPDYDELIHISATVEAQKLAEEKTKKKTFLDYFSLAVTTFGVGYLPLAPGTYGSAIGVLIYLIFRRMEASTVSSFTLQGWQEAQITAWIHVFIAFLFLLFCLLGIWAANRATKLFKNKDPQQAVVDEIIGQLLVFLFVPFDISWKLILAGFLLFRLFDIWKPYPIDSLQNLPAGIGVCADDILAGVYGGAILSLLYAVSLIL
;
A
#
# COMPACT_ATOMS: atom_id res chain seq x y z
N MET A 1 -0.59 34.68 -45.25
CA MET A 1 -0.01 33.59 -44.46
C MET A 1 0.66 34.26 -43.27
N PRO A 2 0.41 33.82 -42.03
CA PRO A 2 1.10 34.36 -40.87
C PRO A 2 2.61 34.16 -41.01
N ASP A 3 3.37 35.13 -40.53
CA ASP A 3 4.83 35.07 -40.42
C ASP A 3 5.24 34.02 -39.37
N TYR A 4 6.42 33.42 -39.53
CA TYR A 4 6.99 32.43 -38.62
C TYR A 4 7.04 32.94 -37.16
N ASP A 5 7.36 34.23 -36.96
CA ASP A 5 7.37 34.85 -35.63
C ASP A 5 5.96 34.96 -35.02
N GLU A 6 4.94 35.16 -35.87
CA GLU A 6 3.54 35.21 -35.47
C GLU A 6 3.03 33.82 -35.02
N LEU A 7 3.46 32.76 -35.72
CA LEU A 7 3.16 31.37 -35.35
C LEU A 7 3.79 30.97 -34.00
N ILE A 8 5.02 31.43 -33.69
CA ILE A 8 5.66 31.18 -32.39
C ILE A 8 4.92 31.88 -31.26
N HIS A 9 4.52 33.14 -31.45
CA HIS A 9 3.75 33.88 -30.45
C HIS A 9 2.37 33.27 -30.18
N ILE A 10 1.67 32.79 -31.22
CA ILE A 10 0.39 32.08 -31.07
C ILE A 10 0.58 30.75 -30.31
N SER A 11 1.63 29.98 -30.64
CA SER A 11 1.95 28.73 -29.91
C SER A 11 2.19 28.98 -28.43
N ALA A 12 3.06 29.95 -28.11
CA ALA A 12 3.43 30.28 -26.74
C ALA A 12 2.24 30.78 -25.92
N THR A 13 1.35 31.58 -26.52
CA THR A 13 0.14 32.08 -25.85
C THR A 13 -0.89 30.98 -25.61
N VAL A 14 -1.10 30.07 -26.56
CA VAL A 14 -1.99 28.90 -26.38
C VAL A 14 -1.47 27.97 -25.29
N GLU A 15 -0.16 27.74 -25.23
CA GLU A 15 0.46 26.91 -24.20
C GLU A 15 0.38 27.56 -22.81
N ALA A 16 0.62 28.88 -22.73
CA ALA A 16 0.44 29.65 -21.50
C ALA A 16 -1.03 29.66 -21.01
N GLN A 17 -2.00 29.75 -21.93
CA GLN A 17 -3.43 29.65 -21.61
C GLN A 17 -3.79 28.27 -21.07
N LYS A 18 -3.34 27.18 -21.73
CA LYS A 18 -3.53 25.82 -21.22
C LYS A 18 -2.94 25.63 -19.82
N LEU A 19 -1.73 26.14 -19.57
CA LEU A 19 -1.08 26.08 -18.27
C LEU A 19 -1.84 26.88 -17.19
N ALA A 20 -2.44 28.01 -17.56
CA ALA A 20 -3.25 28.83 -16.66
C ALA A 20 -4.61 28.19 -16.32
N GLU A 21 -5.28 27.58 -17.31
CA GLU A 21 -6.51 26.80 -17.10
C GLU A 21 -6.25 25.57 -16.21
N GLU A 22 -5.12 24.90 -16.40
CA GLU A 22 -4.78 23.73 -15.59
C GLU A 22 -4.49 24.11 -14.12
N LYS A 23 -3.85 25.27 -13.88
CA LYS A 23 -3.61 25.80 -12.52
C LYS A 23 -4.88 26.26 -11.80
N THR A 24 -5.92 26.66 -12.53
CA THR A 24 -7.17 27.18 -11.95
C THR A 24 -8.23 26.09 -11.72
N LYS A 25 -8.03 24.87 -12.22
CA LYS A 25 -8.96 23.75 -12.04
C LYS A 25 -9.03 23.35 -10.56
N LYS A 26 -10.17 23.60 -9.91
CA LYS A 26 -10.42 23.21 -8.53
C LYS A 26 -10.36 21.69 -8.38
N LYS A 27 -9.68 21.22 -7.32
CA LYS A 27 -9.66 19.80 -6.94
C LYS A 27 -11.07 19.34 -6.58
N THR A 28 -11.45 18.17 -7.09
CA THR A 28 -12.72 17.50 -6.83
C THR A 28 -12.69 16.73 -5.51
N PHE A 29 -13.85 16.32 -4.99
CA PHE A 29 -13.92 15.46 -3.80
C PHE A 29 -13.09 14.17 -3.96
N LEU A 30 -13.14 13.54 -5.14
CA LEU A 30 -12.36 12.33 -5.43
C LEU A 30 -10.85 12.58 -5.38
N ASP A 31 -10.39 13.79 -5.67
CA ASP A 31 -8.98 14.14 -5.55
C ASP A 31 -8.56 14.16 -4.08
N TYR A 32 -9.32 14.84 -3.22
CA TYR A 32 -9.06 14.83 -1.77
C TYR A 32 -9.15 13.43 -1.18
N PHE A 33 -10.16 12.65 -1.58
CA PHE A 33 -10.32 11.28 -1.13
C PHE A 33 -9.13 10.40 -1.55
N SER A 34 -8.69 10.49 -2.80
CA SER A 34 -7.52 9.75 -3.27
C SER A 34 -6.23 10.15 -2.54
N LEU A 35 -6.05 11.43 -2.22
CA LEU A 35 -4.91 11.91 -1.44
C LEU A 35 -4.96 11.39 -0.01
N ALA A 36 -6.14 11.37 0.62
CA ALA A 36 -6.29 10.81 1.96
C ALA A 36 -5.96 9.31 1.99
N VAL A 37 -6.49 8.53 1.04
CA VAL A 37 -6.22 7.10 0.93
C VAL A 37 -4.76 6.81 0.60
N THR A 38 -4.15 7.59 -0.30
CA THR A 38 -2.77 7.35 -0.74
C THR A 38 -1.75 7.69 0.34
N THR A 39 -2.00 8.74 1.12
CA THR A 39 -1.04 9.27 2.09
C THR A 39 -1.28 8.78 3.51
N PHE A 40 -2.50 8.32 3.82
CA PHE A 40 -2.94 8.00 5.18
C PHE A 40 -2.64 9.10 6.23
N GLY A 41 -2.42 10.35 5.79
CA GLY A 41 -1.89 11.43 6.61
C GLY A 41 -0.40 11.30 6.99
N VAL A 42 0.10 10.07 7.16
CA VAL A 42 1.49 9.80 7.56
C VAL A 42 2.51 10.04 6.45
N GLY A 43 2.09 10.01 5.18
CA GLY A 43 2.93 10.33 4.04
C GLY A 43 3.51 11.76 4.03
N TYR A 44 2.97 12.65 4.87
CA TYR A 44 3.50 14.01 5.05
C TYR A 44 4.49 14.14 6.20
N LEU A 45 4.76 13.07 6.94
CA LEU A 45 5.73 13.08 8.04
C LEU A 45 7.17 13.12 7.52
N PRO A 46 8.10 13.77 8.25
CA PRO A 46 9.49 13.91 7.82
C PRO A 46 10.30 12.60 7.96
N LEU A 47 11.47 12.57 7.32
CA LEU A 47 12.58 11.59 7.44
C LEU A 47 12.44 10.27 6.67
N ALA A 48 11.28 9.63 6.68
CA ALA A 48 11.02 8.42 5.89
C ALA A 48 9.51 8.11 5.88
N PRO A 49 8.72 8.78 5.02
CA PRO A 49 7.27 8.52 4.87
C PRO A 49 6.98 7.02 4.84
N GLY A 50 7.85 6.27 4.17
CA GLY A 50 7.67 4.84 4.00
C GLY A 50 7.76 3.96 5.22
N THR A 51 8.57 4.37 6.17
CA THR A 51 8.63 3.68 7.47
C THR A 51 7.33 3.87 8.23
N TYR A 52 6.69 5.04 8.11
CA TYR A 52 5.39 5.28 8.73
C TYR A 52 4.28 4.50 8.02
N GLY A 53 4.30 4.41 6.69
CA GLY A 53 3.40 3.55 5.92
C GLY A 53 3.43 2.10 6.42
N SER A 54 4.62 1.50 6.45
CA SER A 54 4.79 0.14 6.99
C SER A 54 4.38 0.03 8.47
N ALA A 55 4.69 1.03 9.31
CA ALA A 55 4.25 1.03 10.71
C ALA A 55 2.72 1.06 10.86
N ILE A 56 2.01 1.78 9.98
CA ILE A 56 0.55 1.74 9.90
C ILE A 56 0.07 0.34 9.49
N GLY A 57 0.74 -0.33 8.54
CA GLY A 57 0.46 -1.73 8.22
C GLY A 57 0.56 -2.66 9.44
N VAL A 58 1.63 -2.53 10.24
CA VAL A 58 1.79 -3.27 11.51
C VAL A 58 0.67 -2.93 12.50
N LEU A 59 0.32 -1.65 12.65
CA LEU A 59 -0.75 -1.23 13.55
C LEU A 59 -2.11 -1.83 13.15
N ILE A 60 -2.44 -1.80 11.86
CA ILE A 60 -3.65 -2.42 11.32
C ILE A 60 -3.65 -3.91 11.62
N TYR A 61 -2.54 -4.61 11.36
CA TYR A 61 -2.39 -6.02 11.70
C TYR A 61 -2.62 -6.29 13.20
N LEU A 62 -2.07 -5.49 14.11
CA LEU A 62 -2.27 -5.65 15.55
C LEU A 62 -3.74 -5.46 15.96
N ILE A 63 -4.45 -4.52 15.32
CA ILE A 63 -5.89 -4.33 15.54
C ILE A 63 -6.65 -5.58 15.09
N PHE A 64 -6.38 -6.09 13.88
CA PHE A 64 -7.05 -7.29 13.38
C PHE A 64 -6.75 -8.52 14.23
N ARG A 65 -5.50 -8.73 14.65
CA ARG A 65 -5.11 -9.79 15.60
C ARG A 65 -5.95 -9.70 16.88
N ARG A 66 -6.08 -8.51 17.45
CA ARG A 66 -6.84 -8.30 18.70
C ARG A 66 -8.33 -8.56 18.50
N MET A 67 -8.89 -8.17 17.36
CA MET A 67 -10.29 -8.39 17.00
C MET A 67 -10.60 -9.87 16.74
N GLU A 68 -9.73 -10.57 16.02
CA GLU A 68 -9.84 -12.01 15.78
C GLU A 68 -9.88 -12.78 17.09
N ALA A 69 -8.92 -12.57 17.98
CA ALA A 69 -8.86 -13.26 19.28
C ALA A 69 -10.15 -13.03 20.10
N SER A 70 -10.67 -11.80 20.11
CA SER A 70 -11.94 -11.48 20.76
C SER A 70 -13.14 -12.16 20.11
N THR A 71 -13.16 -12.23 18.78
CA THR A 71 -14.26 -12.81 18.00
C THR A 71 -14.28 -14.33 18.19
N VAL A 72 -13.15 -15.00 17.99
CA VAL A 72 -13.00 -16.44 18.22
C VAL A 72 -13.44 -16.81 19.62
N SER A 73 -12.94 -16.12 20.66
CA SER A 73 -13.36 -16.38 22.05
C SER A 73 -14.89 -16.23 22.24
N SER A 74 -15.52 -15.22 21.65
CA SER A 74 -16.95 -14.96 21.82
C SER A 74 -17.84 -16.03 21.17
N PHE A 75 -17.44 -16.53 20.00
CA PHE A 75 -18.18 -17.55 19.26
C PHE A 75 -17.90 -18.96 19.79
N THR A 76 -16.68 -19.24 20.25
CA THR A 76 -16.37 -20.52 20.91
C THR A 76 -17.23 -20.71 22.17
N LEU A 77 -17.47 -19.65 22.95
CA LEU A 77 -18.39 -19.70 24.10
C LEU A 77 -19.84 -20.01 23.70
N GLN A 78 -20.23 -19.73 22.46
CA GLN A 78 -21.54 -20.05 21.89
C GLN A 78 -21.60 -21.45 21.27
N GLY A 79 -20.52 -22.26 21.41
CA GLY A 79 -20.47 -23.64 20.94
C GLY A 79 -19.98 -23.83 19.49
N TRP A 80 -19.51 -22.76 18.84
CA TRP A 80 -18.93 -22.85 17.50
C TRP A 80 -17.50 -23.41 17.55
N GLN A 81 -17.11 -24.17 16.53
CA GLN A 81 -15.75 -24.72 16.44
C GLN A 81 -14.75 -23.62 16.05
N GLU A 82 -13.63 -23.53 16.78
CA GLU A 82 -12.57 -22.53 16.56
C GLU A 82 -12.07 -22.52 15.11
N ALA A 83 -11.84 -23.71 14.53
CA ALA A 83 -11.35 -23.84 13.16
C ALA A 83 -12.31 -23.21 12.13
N GLN A 84 -13.63 -23.37 12.33
CA GLN A 84 -14.64 -22.83 11.42
C GLN A 84 -14.69 -21.30 11.51
N ILE A 85 -14.71 -20.75 12.72
CA ILE A 85 -14.74 -19.30 12.94
C ILE A 85 -13.48 -18.66 12.34
N THR A 86 -12.33 -19.25 12.64
CA THR A 86 -11.02 -18.78 12.16
C THR A 86 -10.99 -18.76 10.64
N ALA A 87 -11.45 -19.82 9.97
CA ALA A 87 -11.52 -19.87 8.51
C ALA A 87 -12.38 -18.75 7.91
N TRP A 88 -13.57 -18.49 8.47
CA TRP A 88 -14.44 -17.41 8.01
C TRP A 88 -13.83 -16.03 8.21
N ILE A 89 -13.17 -15.79 9.34
CA ILE A 89 -12.44 -14.55 9.61
C ILE A 89 -11.34 -14.35 8.56
N HIS A 90 -10.55 -15.38 8.25
CA HIS A 90 -9.48 -15.28 7.26
C HIS A 90 -10.02 -14.99 5.85
N VAL A 91 -11.12 -15.63 5.45
CA VAL A 91 -11.79 -15.33 4.15
C VAL A 91 -12.27 -13.88 4.11
N PHE A 92 -12.89 -13.41 5.20
CA PHE A 92 -13.37 -12.04 5.29
C PHE A 92 -12.22 -11.02 5.23
N ILE A 93 -11.13 -11.25 5.96
CA ILE A 93 -9.93 -10.40 5.93
C ILE A 93 -9.28 -10.40 4.55
N ALA A 94 -9.15 -11.56 3.90
CA ALA A 94 -8.61 -11.65 2.54
C ALA A 94 -9.46 -10.87 1.53
N PHE A 95 -10.79 -10.91 1.67
CA PHE A 95 -11.70 -10.12 0.86
C PHE A 95 -11.53 -8.61 1.11
N LEU A 96 -11.46 -8.18 2.37
CA LEU A 96 -11.21 -6.77 2.71
C LEU A 96 -9.84 -6.29 2.20
N PHE A 97 -8.81 -7.12 2.33
CA PHE A 97 -7.47 -6.83 1.83
C PHE A 97 -7.49 -6.65 0.31
N LEU A 98 -8.18 -7.53 -0.44
CA LEU A 98 -8.32 -7.38 -1.88
C LEU A 98 -9.00 -6.05 -2.26
N LEU A 99 -10.09 -5.69 -1.59
CA LEU A 99 -10.75 -4.39 -1.80
C LEU A 99 -9.82 -3.22 -1.48
N PHE A 100 -9.02 -3.34 -0.42
CA PHE A 100 -8.04 -2.33 -0.03
C PHE A 100 -6.92 -2.18 -1.07
N CYS A 101 -6.41 -3.27 -1.64
CA CYS A 101 -5.44 -3.22 -2.74
C CYS A 101 -6.01 -2.50 -3.97
N LEU A 102 -7.24 -2.84 -4.38
CA LEU A 102 -7.90 -2.19 -5.52
C LEU A 102 -8.10 -0.69 -5.27
N LEU A 103 -8.52 -0.32 -4.06
CA LEU A 103 -8.69 1.06 -3.65
C LEU A 103 -7.36 1.81 -3.62
N GLY A 104 -6.30 1.19 -3.09
CA GLY A 104 -4.95 1.74 -3.01
C GLY A 104 -4.35 2.00 -4.39
N ILE A 105 -4.43 1.03 -5.31
CA ILE A 105 -3.97 1.18 -6.70
C ILE A 105 -4.72 2.32 -7.40
N TRP A 106 -6.04 2.38 -7.24
CA TRP A 106 -6.85 3.47 -7.79
C TRP A 106 -6.42 4.84 -7.23
N ALA A 107 -6.23 4.92 -5.91
CA ALA A 107 -5.87 6.13 -5.22
C ALA A 107 -4.46 6.61 -5.64
N ALA A 108 -3.48 5.71 -5.65
CA ALA A 108 -2.11 5.98 -6.10
C ALA A 108 -2.09 6.46 -7.55
N ASN A 109 -2.81 5.80 -8.46
CA ASN A 109 -2.90 6.22 -9.86
C ASN A 109 -3.51 7.63 -10.03
N ARG A 110 -4.42 8.03 -9.14
CA ARG A 110 -4.97 9.39 -9.14
C ARG A 110 -3.99 10.38 -8.51
N ALA A 111 -3.31 10.00 -7.43
CA ALA A 111 -2.33 10.82 -6.74
C ALA A 111 -1.12 11.14 -7.61
N THR A 112 -0.58 10.20 -8.39
CA THR A 112 0.55 10.46 -9.32
C THR A 112 0.23 11.58 -10.32
N LYS A 113 -1.00 11.61 -10.84
CA LYS A 113 -1.49 12.69 -11.71
C LYS A 113 -1.62 14.02 -10.98
N LEU A 114 -2.09 14.01 -9.73
CA LEU A 114 -2.27 15.21 -8.90
C LEU A 114 -0.95 15.82 -8.43
N PHE A 115 0.03 14.98 -8.10
CA PHE A 115 1.37 15.40 -7.69
C PHE A 115 2.28 15.73 -8.87
N LYS A 116 1.87 15.39 -10.11
CA LYS A 116 2.70 15.49 -11.32
C LYS A 116 4.07 14.80 -11.15
N ASN A 117 4.10 13.76 -10.32
CA ASN A 117 5.25 12.92 -10.02
C ASN A 117 4.82 11.47 -10.19
N LYS A 118 5.61 10.68 -10.92
CA LYS A 118 5.33 9.27 -11.18
C LYS A 118 5.38 8.43 -9.90
N ASP A 119 6.18 8.86 -8.93
CA ASP A 119 6.36 8.18 -7.64
C ASP A 119 6.47 9.22 -6.51
N PRO A 120 5.32 9.73 -6.02
CA PRO A 120 5.29 10.70 -4.95
C PRO A 120 5.63 10.02 -3.62
N GLN A 121 6.71 10.43 -2.96
CA GLN A 121 7.12 9.90 -1.65
C GLN A 121 6.04 9.99 -0.55
N GLN A 122 4.99 10.79 -0.75
CA GLN A 122 3.85 10.88 0.16
C GLN A 122 2.84 9.74 -0.05
N ALA A 123 2.91 9.02 -1.17
CA ALA A 123 2.15 7.78 -1.35
C ALA A 123 2.81 6.70 -0.51
N VAL A 124 2.04 6.19 0.45
CA VAL A 124 2.47 5.17 1.42
C VAL A 124 1.49 4.00 1.48
N VAL A 125 0.48 4.01 0.60
CA VAL A 125 -0.58 3.00 0.57
C VAL A 125 -0.09 1.66 0.05
N ASP A 126 0.82 1.70 -0.92
CA ASP A 126 1.65 0.60 -1.39
C ASP A 126 2.42 -0.07 -0.24
N GLU A 127 3.06 0.71 0.62
CA GLU A 127 3.85 0.15 1.73
C GLU A 127 2.97 -0.46 2.82
N ILE A 128 1.79 0.13 3.06
CA ILE A 128 0.77 -0.44 3.94
C ILE A 128 0.30 -1.78 3.36
N ILE A 129 0.01 -1.84 2.05
CA ILE A 129 -0.43 -3.06 1.36
C ILE A 129 0.65 -4.14 1.46
N GLY A 130 1.89 -3.83 1.09
CA GLY A 130 3.01 -4.77 1.10
C GLY A 130 3.30 -5.30 2.51
N GLN A 131 3.29 -4.42 3.52
CA GLN A 131 3.49 -4.81 4.91
C GLN A 131 2.37 -5.72 5.44
N LEU A 132 1.11 -5.42 5.13
CA LEU A 132 -0.02 -6.26 5.51
C LEU A 132 0.06 -7.64 4.86
N LEU A 133 0.50 -7.69 3.59
CA LEU A 133 0.65 -8.94 2.85
C LEU A 133 1.68 -9.88 3.50
N VAL A 134 2.78 -9.34 4.05
CA VAL A 134 3.75 -10.16 4.81
C VAL A 134 3.07 -10.95 5.92
N PHE A 135 2.17 -10.32 6.68
CA PHE A 135 1.51 -10.96 7.82
C PHE A 135 0.41 -11.93 7.43
N LEU A 136 -0.10 -11.90 6.19
CA LEU A 136 -1.07 -12.88 5.70
C LEU A 136 -0.47 -14.28 5.46
N PHE A 137 0.87 -14.41 5.47
CA PHE A 137 1.57 -15.68 5.26
C PHE A 137 1.76 -16.50 6.54
N VAL A 138 1.33 -15.96 7.68
CA VAL A 138 1.49 -16.55 9.01
C VAL A 138 0.19 -16.43 9.80
N PRO A 139 -0.05 -17.31 10.78
CA PRO A 139 -1.17 -17.14 11.70
C PRO A 139 -1.09 -15.79 12.42
N PHE A 140 -2.23 -15.26 12.86
CA PHE A 140 -2.24 -13.94 13.51
C PHE A 140 -1.70 -13.98 14.94
N ASP A 141 -1.60 -15.16 15.55
CA ASP A 141 -1.03 -15.32 16.89
C ASP A 141 0.47 -15.65 16.87
N ILE A 142 1.28 -14.75 16.30
CA ILE A 142 2.75 -14.85 16.32
C ILE A 142 3.38 -14.01 17.43
N SER A 143 4.59 -14.41 17.82
CA SER A 143 5.41 -13.68 18.78
C SER A 143 5.79 -12.28 18.27
N TRP A 144 5.99 -11.32 19.18
CA TRP A 144 6.43 -9.97 18.82
C TRP A 144 7.74 -9.94 18.02
N LYS A 145 8.61 -10.94 18.22
CA LYS A 145 9.87 -11.10 17.47
C LYS A 145 9.60 -11.36 15.99
N LEU A 146 8.60 -12.19 15.68
CA LEU A 146 8.18 -12.44 14.30
C LEU A 146 7.44 -11.24 13.70
N ILE A 147 6.71 -10.47 14.50
CA ILE A 147 6.12 -9.21 14.02
C ILE A 147 7.21 -8.23 13.60
N LEU A 148 8.23 -8.05 14.46
CA LEU A 148 9.38 -7.20 14.15
C LEU A 148 10.16 -7.75 12.93
N ALA A 149 10.36 -9.06 12.85
CA ALA A 149 10.99 -9.68 11.69
C ALA A 149 10.20 -9.43 10.40
N GLY A 150 8.87 -9.56 10.43
CA GLY A 150 8.00 -9.28 9.29
C GLY A 150 8.07 -7.81 8.84
N PHE A 151 8.13 -6.88 9.79
CA PHE A 151 8.37 -5.46 9.48
C PHE A 151 9.73 -5.25 8.80
N LEU A 152 10.80 -5.79 9.37
CA LEU A 152 12.15 -5.62 8.83
C LEU A 152 12.35 -6.32 7.49
N LEU A 153 11.77 -7.51 7.31
CA LEU A 153 11.82 -8.26 6.06
C LEU A 153 11.11 -7.51 4.93
N PHE A 154 9.92 -6.97 5.20
CA PHE A 154 9.23 -6.13 4.21
C PHE A 154 10.12 -4.95 3.79
N ARG A 155 10.59 -4.15 4.76
CA ARG A 155 11.44 -2.99 4.49
C ARG A 155 12.72 -3.36 3.75
N LEU A 156 13.32 -4.51 4.08
CA LEU A 156 14.49 -5.02 3.37
C LEU A 156 14.19 -5.23 1.89
N PHE A 157 13.10 -5.91 1.54
CA PHE A 157 12.76 -6.20 0.14
C PHE A 157 12.23 -4.99 -0.62
N ASP A 158 11.48 -4.10 0.03
CA ASP A 158 11.05 -2.83 -0.55
C ASP A 158 12.27 -1.92 -0.84
N ILE A 159 13.24 -1.83 0.06
CA ILE A 159 14.43 -0.97 -0.19
C ILE A 159 15.38 -1.62 -1.21
N TRP A 160 15.58 -2.94 -1.14
CA TRP A 160 16.54 -3.64 -1.98
C TRP A 160 16.03 -3.93 -3.40
N LYS A 161 14.72 -4.17 -3.56
CA LYS A 161 14.04 -4.52 -4.81
C LYS A 161 14.77 -5.57 -5.67
N PRO A 162 15.09 -6.77 -5.13
CA PRO A 162 15.70 -7.82 -5.94
C PRO A 162 14.80 -8.25 -7.09
N TYR A 163 15.40 -8.68 -8.21
CA TYR A 163 14.65 -9.16 -9.37
C TYR A 163 13.62 -10.24 -8.98
N PRO A 164 12.36 -10.16 -9.44
CA PRO A 164 11.82 -9.24 -10.45
C PRO A 164 11.07 -8.02 -9.87
N ILE A 165 11.27 -7.64 -8.60
CA ILE A 165 10.59 -6.50 -7.96
C ILE A 165 10.86 -5.20 -8.72
N ASP A 166 12.12 -4.91 -8.99
CA ASP A 166 12.55 -3.74 -9.77
C ASP A 166 11.89 -3.65 -11.16
N SER A 167 11.66 -4.79 -11.80
CA SER A 167 11.11 -4.89 -13.14
C SER A 167 9.63 -4.46 -13.20
N LEU A 168 8.90 -4.59 -12.08
CA LEU A 168 7.49 -4.18 -11.97
C LEU A 168 7.30 -2.65 -12.00
N GLN A 169 8.34 -1.88 -11.71
CA GLN A 169 8.32 -0.42 -11.78
C GLN A 169 8.11 0.12 -13.21
N ASN A 170 8.32 -0.74 -14.22
CA ASN A 170 8.04 -0.41 -15.62
C ASN A 170 6.54 -0.46 -15.96
N LEU A 171 5.69 -0.97 -15.07
CA LEU A 171 4.25 -0.98 -15.26
C LEU A 171 3.65 0.44 -15.19
N PRO A 172 2.54 0.70 -15.90
CA PRO A 172 2.00 2.04 -15.98
C PRO A 172 1.40 2.53 -14.65
N ALA A 173 1.84 3.74 -14.26
CA ALA A 173 1.23 4.56 -13.21
C ALA A 173 1.08 3.84 -11.86
N GLY A 174 -0.07 3.99 -11.19
CA GLY A 174 -0.27 3.45 -9.84
C GLY A 174 -0.22 1.92 -9.73
N ILE A 175 -0.30 1.19 -10.84
CA ILE A 175 -0.14 -0.27 -10.83
C ILE A 175 1.30 -0.63 -10.53
N GLY A 176 2.28 0.03 -11.18
CA GLY A 176 3.69 -0.26 -10.96
C GLY A 176 4.13 0.01 -9.53
N VAL A 177 3.66 1.12 -8.95
CA VAL A 177 3.97 1.57 -7.58
C VAL A 177 3.43 0.62 -6.51
N CYS A 178 2.25 0.04 -6.70
CA CYS A 178 1.76 -0.94 -5.73
C CYS A 178 2.30 -2.35 -6.00
N ALA A 179 2.68 -2.67 -7.24
CA ALA A 179 3.05 -4.02 -7.64
C ALA A 179 4.42 -4.44 -7.12
N ASP A 180 5.41 -3.54 -7.11
CA ASP A 180 6.73 -3.81 -6.54
C ASP A 180 6.64 -4.05 -5.02
N ASP A 181 5.88 -3.23 -4.29
CA ASP A 181 5.64 -3.41 -2.85
C ASP A 181 4.82 -4.65 -2.51
N ILE A 182 3.82 -4.98 -3.33
CA ILE A 182 3.10 -6.26 -3.20
C ILE A 182 4.07 -7.43 -3.36
N LEU A 183 4.96 -7.39 -4.36
CA LEU A 183 5.91 -8.49 -4.57
C LEU A 183 6.97 -8.54 -3.45
N ALA A 184 7.44 -7.40 -2.95
CA ALA A 184 8.27 -7.31 -1.75
C ALA A 184 7.55 -7.93 -0.53
N GLY A 185 6.25 -7.70 -0.39
CA GLY A 185 5.39 -8.32 0.62
C GLY A 185 5.31 -9.85 0.48
N VAL A 186 5.22 -10.37 -0.74
CA VAL A 186 5.28 -11.82 -1.00
C VAL A 186 6.63 -12.41 -0.57
N TYR A 187 7.74 -11.73 -0.88
CA TYR A 187 9.09 -12.18 -0.53
C TYR A 187 9.28 -12.20 1.00
N GLY A 188 8.91 -11.10 1.66
CA GLY A 188 8.95 -10.98 3.11
C GLY A 188 8.06 -12.02 3.80
N GLY A 189 6.83 -12.21 3.29
CA GLY A 189 5.86 -13.17 3.81
C GLY A 189 6.34 -14.61 3.70
N ALA A 190 6.93 -15.00 2.55
CA ALA A 190 7.47 -16.34 2.36
C ALA A 190 8.60 -16.66 3.36
N ILE A 191 9.54 -15.71 3.56
CA ILE A 191 10.62 -15.89 4.54
C ILE A 191 10.07 -15.90 5.97
N LEU A 192 9.13 -15.00 6.30
CA LEU A 192 8.52 -14.98 7.61
C LEU A 192 7.79 -16.29 7.93
N SER A 193 7.08 -16.86 6.96
CA SER A 193 6.42 -18.17 7.07
C SER A 193 7.41 -19.29 7.37
N LEU A 194 8.58 -19.28 6.71
CA LEU A 194 9.67 -20.21 7.00
C LEU A 194 10.21 -20.01 8.43
N LEU A 195 10.46 -18.77 8.85
CA LEU A 195 10.92 -18.48 10.21
C LEU A 195 9.91 -18.92 11.27
N TYR A 196 8.62 -18.72 11.01
CA TYR A 196 7.55 -19.22 11.86
C TYR A 196 7.59 -20.75 11.95
N ALA A 197 7.67 -21.46 10.82
CA ALA A 197 7.75 -22.92 10.80
C ALA A 197 8.96 -23.45 11.59
N VAL A 198 10.14 -22.83 11.44
CA VAL A 198 11.33 -23.18 12.23
C VAL A 198 11.11 -22.93 13.71
N SER A 199 10.45 -21.81 14.08
CA SER A 199 10.17 -21.48 15.48
C SER A 199 9.22 -22.44 16.19
N LEU A 200 8.48 -23.27 15.45
CA LEU A 200 7.63 -24.32 16.02
C LEU A 200 8.41 -25.61 16.35
N ILE A 201 9.62 -25.78 15.81
CA ILE A 201 10.44 -26.99 15.97
C ILE A 201 11.45 -26.82 17.13
N LEU A 202 11.80 -25.57 17.46
CA LEU A 202 12.77 -25.20 18.49
C LEU A 202 12.11 -24.96 19.84
#